data_AF-B4GY63-F1
#
_entry.id   AF-B4GY63-F1
#
_cell.length_a   1.000
_cell.length_b   1.000
_cell.length_c   1.000
_cell.angle_alpha   90.00
_cell.angle_beta   90.00
_cell.angle_gamma   90.00
#
_symmetry.space_group_name_H-M   'P 1'
#
loop_
_entity.id
_entity.type
_entity.pdbx_description
1 polymer ?
#
loop_
_entity_poly.entity_id
_entity_poly.type
_entity_poly.pdbx_seq_one_letter_code
_entity_poly.pdbx_strand_id
1 'polypeptide(L)'
;MNGHHRKRKWQARRGEDLTPDDRIELIAELMAKLDGVNFVADFFHIRRLKLLITDCLPDHKEQLLRILIGCVTRPPSPATASYARIVVLLSNDFYLLMADCIRALLEVYQMALIDGKWQNARGLECFFFELSK
;
A
#
# COMPACT_ATOMS: atom_id res chain seq x y z
N MET A 1 27.09 -11.10 -17.23
CA MET A 1 27.78 -10.45 -16.09
C MET A 1 27.36 -8.99 -16.03
N ASN A 2 27.25 -8.47 -14.80
CA ASN A 2 26.99 -7.08 -14.38
C ASN A 2 25.52 -6.65 -14.28
N GLY A 3 24.81 -7.28 -13.35
CA GLY A 3 23.69 -6.67 -12.64
C GLY A 3 24.21 -5.58 -11.70
N HIS A 4 24.09 -4.32 -12.09
CA HIS A 4 24.37 -3.20 -11.22
C HIS A 4 23.21 -3.04 -10.22
N HIS A 5 23.46 -3.46 -8.98
CA HIS A 5 22.73 -2.99 -7.81
C HIS A 5 22.82 -1.46 -7.72
N ARG A 6 21.85 -0.76 -8.29
CA ARG A 6 21.64 0.68 -8.05
C ARG A 6 21.07 0.86 -6.64
N LYS A 7 21.95 0.98 -5.65
CA LYS A 7 21.60 1.62 -4.37
C LYS A 7 21.34 3.10 -4.65
N ARG A 8 20.11 3.48 -5.03
CA ARG A 8 19.70 4.89 -5.14
C ARG A 8 19.42 5.42 -3.73
N LYS A 9 20.25 6.37 -3.32
CA LYS A 9 20.09 7.12 -2.06
C LYS A 9 18.97 8.14 -2.32
N TRP A 10 17.72 7.78 -2.04
CA TRP A 10 16.55 8.63 -2.26
C TRP A 10 16.57 9.83 -1.28
N GLN A 11 17.31 10.87 -1.66
CA GLN A 11 17.27 12.16 -0.97
C GLN A 11 15.95 12.84 -1.28
N ALA A 12 15.09 12.92 -0.24
CA ALA A 12 13.99 13.82 0.09
C ALA A 12 13.46 14.91 -0.88
N ARG A 13 13.65 14.87 -2.19
CA ARG A 13 12.96 15.74 -3.16
C ARG A 13 11.53 15.23 -3.36
N ARG A 14 10.59 16.12 -3.66
CA ARG A 14 9.14 15.96 -3.52
C ARG A 14 8.48 14.91 -4.44
N GLY A 15 9.20 13.95 -5.01
CA GLY A 15 8.68 13.04 -6.04
C GLY A 15 8.34 13.74 -7.36
N GLU A 16 8.30 15.07 -7.39
CA GLU A 16 8.02 15.95 -8.54
C GLU A 16 8.91 15.63 -9.75
N ASP A 17 10.20 15.31 -9.54
CA ASP A 17 11.17 15.01 -10.61
C ASP A 17 11.19 13.54 -11.06
N LEU A 18 10.35 12.67 -10.48
CA LEU A 18 10.34 11.24 -10.78
C LEU A 18 9.44 10.91 -11.96
N THR A 19 9.91 10.00 -12.82
CA THR A 19 9.07 9.33 -13.82
C THR A 19 7.92 8.59 -13.12
N PRO A 20 6.78 8.36 -13.78
CA PRO A 20 5.67 7.63 -13.17
C PRO A 20 6.07 6.25 -12.65
N ASP A 21 6.93 5.51 -13.37
CA ASP A 21 7.45 4.21 -12.94
C ASP A 21 8.33 4.32 -11.68
N ASP A 22 9.25 5.29 -11.62
CA ASP A 22 10.08 5.53 -10.43
C ASP A 22 9.21 5.92 -9.21
N ARG A 23 8.07 6.61 -9.43
CA ARG A 23 7.12 6.94 -8.34
C ARG A 23 6.43 5.69 -7.82
N ILE A 24 6.02 4.77 -8.69
CA ILE A 24 5.39 3.51 -8.30
C ILE A 24 6.37 2.62 -7.52
N GLU A 25 7.62 2.52 -7.96
CA GLU A 25 8.68 1.83 -7.21
C GLU A 25 8.89 2.45 -5.83
N LEU A 26 8.96 3.79 -5.77
CA LEU A 26 9.10 4.49 -4.50
C LEU A 26 7.90 4.26 -3.57
N ILE A 27 6.68 4.26 -4.08
CA ILE A 27 5.47 3.95 -3.30
C ILE A 27 5.56 2.53 -2.74
N ALA A 28 5.95 1.55 -3.56
CA ALA A 28 6.12 0.17 -3.10
C ALA A 28 7.17 0.06 -1.99
N GLU A 29 8.33 0.72 -2.14
CA GLU A 29 9.37 0.75 -1.11
C GLU A 29 8.87 1.38 0.20
N LEU A 30 8.13 2.49 0.11
CA LEU A 30 7.61 3.21 1.27
C LEU A 30 6.53 2.39 1.99
N MET A 31 5.62 1.77 1.23
CA MET A 31 4.59 0.86 1.77
C MET A 31 5.24 -0.33 2.49
N ALA A 32 6.31 -0.91 1.95
CA ALA A 32 7.03 -2.00 2.59
C ALA A 32 7.72 -1.56 3.91
N LYS A 33 8.26 -0.34 3.95
CA LYS A 33 8.92 0.21 5.15
C LYS A 33 7.97 0.45 6.32
N LEU A 34 6.66 0.61 6.07
CA LEU A 34 5.67 0.74 7.15
C LEU A 34 5.67 -0.47 8.10
N ASP A 35 6.12 -1.64 7.64
CA ASP A 35 6.25 -2.86 8.44
C ASP A 35 7.36 -2.81 9.52
N GLY A 36 8.31 -1.88 9.38
CA GLY A 36 9.48 -1.78 10.25
C GLY A 36 9.53 -0.51 11.12
N VAL A 37 8.53 0.37 11.04
CA VAL A 37 8.56 1.69 11.69
C VAL A 37 7.46 1.81 12.75
N ASN A 38 7.82 2.39 13.89
CA ASN A 38 6.90 2.61 15.01
C ASN A 38 5.85 3.68 14.61
N PHE A 39 4.57 3.29 14.60
CA PHE A 39 3.39 4.03 14.09
C PHE A 39 3.29 5.51 14.53
N VAL A 40 3.75 5.84 15.75
CA VAL A 40 3.64 7.18 16.33
C VAL A 40 4.59 8.20 15.69
N ALA A 41 5.69 7.76 15.08
CA ALA A 41 6.67 8.65 14.45
C ALA A 41 6.24 9.17 13.05
N ASP A 42 5.21 8.57 12.43
CA ASP A 42 5.07 8.59 10.97
C ASP A 42 3.83 9.30 10.41
N PHE A 43 3.14 10.17 11.17
CA PHE A 43 2.01 10.95 10.61
C PHE A 43 2.43 11.82 9.40
N PHE A 44 3.64 12.38 9.45
CA PHE A 44 4.23 13.11 8.31
C PHE A 44 4.54 12.20 7.13
N HIS A 45 5.02 10.98 7.39
CA HIS A 45 5.33 10.00 6.36
C HIS A 45 4.07 9.44 5.70
N ILE A 46 3.01 9.18 6.47
CA ILE A 46 1.68 8.80 5.95
C ILE A 46 1.09 9.93 5.09
N ARG A 47 1.18 11.19 5.52
CA ARG A 47 0.72 12.33 4.69
C ARG A 47 1.52 12.48 3.40
N ARG A 48 2.85 12.32 3.46
CA ARG A 48 3.70 12.41 2.27
C ARG A 48 3.44 11.25 1.31
N LEU A 49 3.25 10.05 1.84
CA LEU A 49 2.87 8.88 1.04
C LEU A 49 1.49 9.05 0.42
N LYS A 50 0.52 9.60 1.16
CA LYS A 50 -0.81 9.97 0.63
C LYS A 50 -0.67 10.89 -0.59
N LEU A 51 0.11 11.96 -0.49
CA LEU A 51 0.32 12.91 -1.59
C LEU A 51 0.93 12.20 -2.81
N LEU A 52 1.97 11.40 -2.61
CA LEU A 52 2.62 10.67 -3.69
C LEU A 52 1.67 9.69 -4.39
N ILE A 53 0.83 8.98 -3.62
CA ILE A 53 -0.18 8.07 -4.17
C ILE A 53 -1.26 8.84 -4.91
N THR A 54 -1.71 9.98 -4.36
CA THR A 54 -2.75 10.85 -4.95
C THR A 54 -2.33 11.30 -6.35
N ASP A 55 -1.08 11.71 -6.52
CA ASP A 55 -0.54 12.15 -7.81
C ASP A 55 -0.48 11.02 -8.86
N CYS A 56 -0.31 9.77 -8.41
CA CYS A 56 -0.21 8.61 -9.31
C CYS A 56 -1.55 7.91 -9.56
N LEU A 57 -2.55 8.11 -8.70
CA LEU A 57 -3.79 7.34 -8.71
C LEU A 57 -4.58 7.41 -10.03
N PRO A 58 -4.71 8.57 -10.72
CA PRO A 58 -5.47 8.65 -11.96
C PRO A 58 -4.96 7.71 -13.07
N ASP A 59 -3.64 7.59 -13.18
CA ASP A 59 -2.99 6.86 -14.27
C ASP A 59 -2.51 5.45 -13.85
N HIS A 60 -2.29 5.21 -12.55
CA HIS A 60 -1.63 4.00 -12.04
C HIS A 60 -2.44 3.26 -10.97
N LYS A 61 -3.76 3.45 -10.97
CA LYS A 61 -4.69 2.83 -10.00
C LYS A 61 -4.47 1.33 -9.84
N GLU A 62 -4.31 0.59 -10.95
CA GLU A 62 -4.12 -0.86 -10.91
C GLU A 62 -2.79 -1.26 -10.25
N GLN A 63 -1.69 -0.58 -10.56
CA GLN A 63 -0.40 -0.87 -9.91
C GLN A 63 -0.46 -0.57 -8.41
N LEU A 64 -1.14 0.51 -8.02
CA LEU A 64 -1.31 0.90 -6.62
C LEU A 64 -2.17 -0.12 -5.85
N LEU A 65 -3.24 -0.64 -6.46
CA LEU A 65 -4.03 -1.73 -5.90
C LEU A 65 -3.19 -3.00 -5.73
N ARG A 66 -2.35 -3.36 -6.71
CA ARG A 66 -1.44 -4.51 -6.59
C ARG A 66 -0.45 -4.36 -5.43
N ILE A 67 0.11 -3.16 -5.25
CA ILE A 67 0.99 -2.87 -4.10
C ILE A 67 0.23 -3.06 -2.79
N LEU A 68 -0.96 -2.48 -2.66
CA LEU A 68 -1.79 -2.63 -1.47
C LEU A 68 -2.09 -4.11 -1.18
N ILE A 69 -2.57 -4.86 -2.18
CA ILE A 69 -2.86 -6.30 -2.07
C ILE A 69 -1.64 -7.05 -1.54
N GLY A 70 -0.45 -6.78 -2.08
CA GLY A 70 0.79 -7.41 -1.61
C GLY A 70 1.13 -7.07 -0.16
N CYS A 71 0.78 -5.87 0.32
CA CYS A 71 1.03 -5.44 1.70
C CYS A 71 0.09 -6.11 2.72
N VAL A 72 -1.13 -6.50 2.31
CA VAL A 72 -2.18 -6.98 3.23
C VAL A 72 -2.49 -8.46 3.07
N THR A 73 -2.06 -9.09 1.97
CA THR A 73 -2.22 -10.54 1.71
C THR A 73 -1.03 -11.32 2.27
N ARG A 74 -0.77 -11.14 3.55
CA ARG A 74 0.33 -11.76 4.31
C ARG A 74 -0.10 -11.94 5.77
N PRO A 75 0.64 -12.69 6.61
CA PRO A 75 0.30 -12.77 8.03
C PRO A 75 0.12 -11.38 8.66
N PRO A 76 -0.84 -11.22 9.60
CA PRO A 76 -1.10 -9.93 10.24
C PRO A 76 0.17 -9.27 10.79
N SER A 77 0.31 -7.98 10.54
CA SER A 77 1.47 -7.18 10.96
C SER A 77 1.05 -5.89 11.65
N PRO A 78 1.91 -5.27 12.47
CA PRO A 78 1.62 -3.95 13.06
C PRO A 78 1.30 -2.87 12.02
N ALA A 79 1.82 -2.99 10.80
CA ALA A 79 1.56 -2.06 9.70
C ALA A 79 0.13 -2.14 9.12
N THR A 80 -0.65 -3.17 9.46
CA THR A 80 -2.02 -3.36 8.94
C THR A 80 -2.89 -2.12 9.17
N ALA A 81 -2.80 -1.53 10.37
CA ALA A 81 -3.52 -0.30 10.70
C ALA A 81 -3.05 0.91 9.86
N SER A 82 -1.75 0.99 9.55
CA SER A 82 -1.20 2.04 8.68
C SER A 82 -1.73 1.92 7.25
N TYR A 83 -1.79 0.71 6.69
CA TYR A 83 -2.33 0.48 5.35
C TYR A 83 -3.81 0.86 5.30
N ALA A 84 -4.61 0.45 6.30
CA ALA A 84 -6.01 0.81 6.38
C ALA A 84 -6.18 2.34 6.46
N ARG A 85 -5.36 3.01 7.27
CA ARG A 85 -5.38 4.48 7.40
C ARG A 85 -5.06 5.18 6.08
N ILE A 86 -4.12 4.67 5.29
CA ILE A 86 -3.80 5.21 3.96
C ILE A 86 -5.00 5.10 3.03
N VAL A 87 -5.66 3.95 2.98
CA VAL A 87 -6.86 3.75 2.14
C VAL A 87 -7.99 4.69 2.55
N VAL A 88 -8.25 4.84 3.85
CA VAL A 88 -9.25 5.80 4.36
C VAL A 88 -8.90 7.23 3.93
N LEU A 89 -7.65 7.64 4.11
CA LEU A 89 -7.21 9.00 3.76
C LEU A 89 -7.31 9.30 2.27
N LEU A 90 -7.03 8.32 1.41
CA LEU A 90 -7.14 8.46 -0.05
C LEU A 90 -8.61 8.44 -0.49
N SER A 91 -9.46 7.64 0.16
CA SER A 91 -10.88 7.54 -0.19
C SER A 91 -11.66 8.84 0.04
N ASN A 92 -11.16 9.72 0.91
CA ASN A 92 -11.70 11.08 1.06
C ASN A 92 -11.53 11.94 -0.19
N ASP A 93 -10.47 11.71 -0.96
CA ASP A 93 -10.17 12.48 -2.17
C ASP A 93 -10.66 11.75 -3.43
N PHE A 94 -10.84 10.42 -3.34
CA PHE A 94 -11.25 9.56 -4.45
C PHE A 94 -12.43 8.67 -4.05
N TYR A 95 -13.65 9.18 -4.29
CA TYR A 95 -14.92 8.58 -3.87
C TYR A 95 -15.09 7.08 -4.18
N LEU A 96 -14.57 6.61 -5.32
CA LEU A 96 -14.69 5.19 -5.73
C LEU A 96 -13.55 4.29 -5.23
N LEU A 97 -12.47 4.86 -4.69
CA LEU A 97 -11.28 4.10 -4.33
C LEU A 97 -11.57 3.04 -3.26
N MET A 98 -12.35 3.38 -2.23
CA MET A 98 -12.72 2.43 -1.18
C MET A 98 -13.43 1.21 -1.76
N ALA A 99 -14.41 1.43 -2.65
CA ALA A 99 -15.18 0.35 -3.27
C ALA A 99 -14.28 -0.55 -4.14
N ASP A 100 -13.37 0.04 -4.91
CA ASP A 100 -12.43 -0.72 -5.75
C ASP A 100 -11.42 -1.51 -4.92
N CYS A 101 -10.90 -0.93 -3.84
CA CYS A 101 -10.04 -1.65 -2.89
C CYS A 101 -10.77 -2.84 -2.28
N ILE A 102 -11.99 -2.63 -1.76
CA ILE A 102 -12.77 -3.71 -1.13
C ILE A 102 -13.06 -4.82 -2.14
N ARG A 103 -13.50 -4.48 -3.36
CA ARG A 103 -13.80 -5.47 -4.40
C ARG A 103 -12.58 -6.33 -4.73
N ALA A 104 -11.44 -5.70 -5.01
CA ALA A 104 -10.20 -6.41 -5.33
C ALA A 104 -9.71 -7.29 -4.16
N LEU A 105 -9.81 -6.80 -2.92
CA LEU A 105 -9.37 -7.55 -1.74
C LEU A 105 -10.31 -8.70 -1.39
N LEU A 106 -11.62 -8.57 -1.62
CA LEU A 106 -12.59 -9.66 -1.45
C LEU A 106 -12.32 -10.79 -2.45
N GLU A 107 -12.01 -10.48 -3.70
CA GLU A 107 -11.62 -11.48 -4.70
C GLU A 107 -10.38 -12.26 -4.23
N VAL A 108 -9.35 -11.55 -3.74
CA VAL A 108 -8.12 -12.19 -3.21
C VAL A 108 -8.41 -13.01 -1.95
N TYR A 109 -9.29 -12.53 -1.06
CA TYR A 109 -9.69 -13.23 0.16
C TYR A 109 -10.39 -14.56 -0.17
N GLN A 110 -11.36 -14.54 -1.09
CA GLN A 110 -12.06 -15.74 -1.54
C GLN A 110 -11.08 -16.76 -2.13
N MET A 111 -10.15 -16.32 -2.97
CA MET A 111 -9.13 -17.22 -3.53
C MET A 111 -8.19 -17.77 -2.45
N ALA A 112 -7.82 -16.97 -1.45
CA ALA A 112 -7.00 -17.43 -0.34
C ALA A 112 -7.70 -18.51 0.50
N LEU A 113 -9.02 -18.41 0.70
CA LEU A 113 -9.81 -19.44 1.37
C LEU A 113 -9.90 -20.73 0.55
N ILE A 114 -10.17 -20.63 -0.74
CA ILE A 114 -10.26 -21.77 -1.66
C ILE A 114 -8.91 -22.53 -1.72
N ASP A 115 -7.80 -21.80 -1.79
CA ASP A 115 -6.45 -22.35 -1.86
C ASP A 115 -5.93 -22.86 -0.50
N GLY A 116 -6.68 -22.72 0.59
CA GLY A 116 -6.23 -23.07 1.94
C GLY A 116 -5.08 -22.19 2.47
N LYS A 117 -4.91 -20.97 1.94
CA LYS A 117 -3.91 -19.98 2.38
C LYS A 117 -4.41 -19.22 3.61
N TRP A 118 -4.66 -19.93 4.70
CA TRP A 118 -5.30 -19.40 5.91
C TRP A 118 -4.62 -18.17 6.52
N GLN A 119 -3.28 -18.11 6.50
CA GLN A 119 -2.54 -16.96 7.04
C GLN A 119 -2.76 -15.68 6.21
N ASN A 120 -2.87 -15.82 4.88
CA ASN A 120 -3.16 -14.70 4.00
C ASN A 120 -4.62 -14.24 4.19
N ALA A 121 -5.55 -15.19 4.29
CA ALA A 121 -6.95 -14.89 4.60
C ALA A 121 -7.09 -14.14 5.93
N ARG A 122 -6.38 -14.58 6.98
CA ARG A 122 -6.34 -13.90 8.29
C ARG A 122 -5.74 -12.49 8.20
N GLY A 123 -4.70 -12.30 7.38
CA GLY A 123 -4.15 -10.97 7.08
C GLY A 123 -5.20 -10.01 6.53
N LEU A 124 -5.97 -10.48 5.55
CA LEU A 124 -7.05 -9.72 4.93
C LEU A 124 -8.20 -9.45 5.91
N GLU A 125 -8.58 -10.41 6.75
CA GLU A 125 -9.57 -10.21 7.81
C GLU A 125 -9.15 -9.12 8.80
N CYS A 126 -7.89 -9.16 9.27
CA CYS A 126 -7.34 -8.11 10.12
C CYS A 126 -7.36 -6.75 9.42
N PHE A 127 -7.03 -6.71 8.12
CA PHE A 127 -7.09 -5.47 7.35
C PHE A 127 -8.52 -4.92 7.23
N PHE A 128 -9.52 -5.76 6.92
CA PHE A 128 -10.92 -5.34 6.87
C PHE A 128 -11.42 -4.85 8.23
N PHE A 129 -10.98 -5.48 9.32
CA PHE A 129 -11.28 -5.01 10.67
C PHE A 129 -10.65 -3.64 10.98
N GLU A 130 -9.43 -3.38 10.54
CA GLU A 130 -8.83 -2.04 10.71
C GLU A 130 -9.52 -0.98 9.83
N LEU A 131 -10.04 -1.35 8.66
CA LEU A 131 -10.79 -0.43 7.79
C LEU A 131 -12.15 -0.01 8.36
N SER A 132 -12.75 -0.80 9.25
CA SER A 132 -14.08 -0.52 9.81
C SER A 132 -14.06 0.34 11.08
N LYS A 133 -12.87 0.73 11.56
CA LYS A 133 -12.67 1.62 12.71
C LYS A 133 -12.67 3.09 12.29
#